data_AF-A0A5D3CFR9-F1
#
_entry.id   AF-A0A5D3CFR9-F1
#
_cell.length_a   1.000
_cell.length_b   1.000
_cell.length_c   1.000
_cell.angle_alpha   90.00
_cell.angle_beta   90.00
_cell.angle_gamma   90.00
#
_symmetry.space_group_name_H-M   'P 1'
#
loop_
_entity.id
_entity.type
_entity.pdbx_description
1 polymer ?
#
loop_
_entity_poly.entity_id
_entity_poly.type
_entity_poly.pdbx_seq_one_letter_code
_entity_poly.pdbx_strand_id
1 'polypeptide(L)'
;MTSKQDQLVVALYNPGDHWSLVVINPYDDVVYHLDSLRTSSRDDIKYVMNMALTIFQSQKNLNKTRKTTFWKAVKCHFQVGTIECGYYVMRYMRESVSKDTNIITDVIDRRNSYSQLELDEIRVEWAEFLARYI
;
A
#
# COMPACT_ATOMS: atom_id res chain seq x y z
N MET A 1 -5.63 -17.56 9.74
CA MET A 1 -4.20 -17.13 9.63
C MET A 1 -3.95 -16.05 10.67
N THR A 2 -2.98 -16.23 11.56
CA THR A 2 -2.59 -15.20 12.53
C THR A 2 -1.34 -14.48 12.06
N SER A 3 -1.41 -13.17 11.85
CA SER A 3 -0.24 -12.32 11.59
C SER A 3 0.77 -12.45 12.74
N LYS A 4 2.06 -12.52 12.42
CA LYS A 4 3.16 -12.47 13.41
C LYS A 4 3.47 -11.02 13.80
N GLN A 5 4.07 -10.82 14.97
CA GLN A 5 4.68 -9.53 15.32
C GLN A 5 5.66 -9.15 14.19
N ASP A 6 5.64 -7.89 13.76
CA ASP A 6 6.41 -7.32 12.64
C ASP A 6 5.98 -7.71 11.21
N GLN A 7 4.96 -8.55 11.06
CA GLN A 7 4.39 -8.83 9.75
C GLN A 7 3.45 -7.71 9.29
N LEU A 8 3.84 -7.03 8.22
CA LEU A 8 3.01 -6.04 7.54
C LEU A 8 1.93 -6.73 6.71
N VAL A 9 0.73 -6.16 6.71
CA VAL A 9 -0.36 -6.55 5.80
C VAL A 9 -0.39 -5.57 4.64
N VAL A 10 -0.43 -6.10 3.42
CA VAL A 10 -0.50 -5.31 2.19
C VAL A 10 -1.86 -5.56 1.55
N ALA A 11 -2.60 -4.49 1.28
CA ALA A 11 -3.94 -4.55 0.70
C ALA A 11 -4.07 -3.60 -0.48
N LEU A 12 -4.61 -4.12 -1.59
CA LEU A 12 -5.03 -3.33 -2.73
C LEU A 12 -6.38 -2.68 -2.41
N TYR A 13 -6.50 -1.37 -2.57
CA TYR A 13 -7.75 -0.66 -2.39
C TYR A 13 -8.19 -0.02 -3.71
N ASN A 14 -9.45 -0.26 -4.07
CA ASN A 14 -10.09 0.32 -5.24
C ASN A 14 -11.54 0.70 -4.90
N PRO A 15 -11.87 1.99 -4.78
CA PRO A 15 -13.25 2.46 -4.58
C PRO A 15 -14.09 2.49 -5.86
N GLY A 16 -13.56 2.03 -7.00
CA GLY A 16 -14.26 1.87 -8.27
C GLY A 16 -13.48 2.40 -9.47
N ASP A 17 -12.73 3.49 -9.28
CA ASP A 17 -12.08 4.26 -10.35
C ASP A 17 -10.57 4.42 -10.17
N HIS A 18 -10.01 4.03 -9.02
CA HIS A 18 -8.63 4.32 -8.68
C HIS A 18 -7.99 3.25 -7.80
N TRP A 19 -6.87 2.70 -8.25
CA TRP A 19 -6.08 1.76 -7.45
C TRP A 19 -5.09 2.49 -6.56
N SER A 20 -5.04 2.10 -5.28
CA SER A 20 -3.99 2.50 -4.35
C SER A 20 -3.58 1.35 -3.46
N LEU A 21 -2.42 1.48 -2.81
CA LEU A 21 -1.87 0.45 -1.93
C LEU A 21 -1.98 0.89 -0.47
N VAL A 22 -2.48 0.00 0.37
CA VAL A 22 -2.52 0.18 1.82
C VAL A 22 -1.56 -0.80 2.47
N VAL A 23 -0.65 -0.28 3.28
CA VAL A 23 0.26 -1.10 4.09
C VAL A 23 -0.08 -0.87 5.56
N ILE A 24 -0.28 -1.96 6.29
CA ILE A 24 -0.81 -1.94 7.65
C ILE A 24 0.19 -2.64 8.56
N ASN A 25 0.59 -1.94 9.62
CA ASN A 25 1.23 -2.55 10.77
C ASN A 25 0.18 -2.67 11.88
N PRO A 26 -0.43 -3.86 12.06
CA PRO A 26 -1.56 -3.99 12.97
C PRO A 26 -1.14 -4.00 14.45
N TYR A 27 0.11 -4.34 14.75
CA TYR A 27 0.65 -4.33 16.11
C TYR A 27 0.98 -2.90 16.58
N ASP A 28 1.50 -2.05 15.69
CA ASP A 28 1.80 -0.65 16.00
C ASP A 28 0.61 0.30 15.80
N ASP A 29 -0.54 -0.22 15.33
CA ASP A 29 -1.73 0.56 14.97
C ASP A 29 -1.40 1.68 13.96
N VAL A 30 -0.61 1.34 12.93
CA VAL A 30 -0.16 2.27 11.88
C VAL A 30 -0.64 1.82 10.51
N VAL A 31 -1.18 2.76 9.74
CA VAL A 31 -1.55 2.57 8.34
C VAL A 31 -0.78 3.54 7.46
N TYR A 32 -0.24 3.03 6.36
CA TYR A 32 0.41 3.76 5.28
C TYR A 32 -0.48 3.66 4.06
N HIS A 33 -0.83 4.80 3.48
CA HIS A 33 -1.62 4.85 2.25
C HIS A 33 -0.75 5.41 1.13
N LEU A 34 -0.47 4.56 0.13
CA LEU A 34 0.30 4.90 -1.06
C LEU A 34 -0.67 5.15 -2.20
N ASP A 35 -0.94 6.43 -2.42
CA ASP A 35 -1.83 6.92 -3.46
C ASP A 35 -1.03 7.73 -4.49
N SER A 36 -0.95 7.22 -5.72
CA SER A 36 -0.28 7.88 -6.85
C SER A 36 -0.96 9.19 -7.28
N LEU A 37 -2.27 9.37 -7.02
CA LEU A 37 -2.94 10.66 -7.22
C LEU A 37 -2.71 11.62 -6.05
N ARG A 38 -2.13 11.13 -4.94
CA ARG A 38 -1.92 11.89 -3.70
C ARG A 38 -3.20 12.56 -3.20
N THR A 39 -4.34 11.91 -3.42
CA THR A 39 -5.58 12.37 -2.80
C THR A 39 -5.49 12.15 -1.31
N SER A 40 -6.17 13.00 -0.53
CA SER A 40 -6.35 12.69 0.88
C SER A 40 -7.04 11.34 0.98
N SER A 41 -6.47 10.42 1.77
CA SER A 41 -7.10 9.14 2.10
C SER A 41 -8.58 9.34 2.40
N ARG A 42 -9.43 8.70 1.60
CA ARG A 42 -10.90 8.84 1.65
C ARG A 42 -11.43 8.39 3.02
N ASP A 43 -12.53 8.97 3.46
CA ASP A 43 -13.06 8.69 4.81
C ASP A 43 -13.58 7.26 4.97
N ASP A 44 -13.99 6.62 3.87
CA ASP A 44 -14.46 5.23 3.83
C ASP A 44 -13.32 4.25 4.16
N ILE A 45 -12.15 4.38 3.54
CA ILE A 45 -11.01 3.52 3.84
C ILE A 45 -10.51 3.73 5.27
N LYS A 46 -10.56 4.98 5.76
CA LYS A 46 -10.22 5.27 7.16
C LYS A 46 -11.13 4.55 8.12
N TYR A 47 -12.43 4.64 7.90
CA TYR A 47 -13.42 3.99 8.73
C TYR A 47 -13.22 2.47 8.78
N VAL A 48 -13.13 1.83 7.61
CA VAL A 48 -12.97 0.36 7.51
C VAL A 48 -11.69 -0.10 8.20
N MET A 49 -10.56 0.56 7.96
CA MET A 49 -9.28 0.17 8.55
C MET A 49 -9.22 0.42 10.06
N ASN A 50 -9.77 1.54 10.55
CA ASN A 50 -9.86 1.82 11.99
C ASN A 50 -10.70 0.75 12.71
N MET A 51 -11.81 0.32 12.08
CA MET A 51 -12.66 -0.76 12.62
C MET A 51 -11.92 -2.10 12.61
N ALA A 52 -11.29 -2.46 11.50
CA ALA A 52 -10.53 -3.71 11.37
C ALA A 52 -9.40 -3.80 12.41
N LEU A 53 -8.66 -2.71 12.62
CA LEU A 53 -7.57 -2.65 13.61
C LEU A 53 -8.09 -2.72 15.05
N THR A 54 -9.23 -2.09 15.33
CA THR A 54 -9.89 -2.20 16.64
C THR A 54 -10.29 -3.64 16.93
N ILE A 55 -10.85 -4.35 15.96
CA ILE A 55 -11.19 -5.78 16.08
C ILE A 55 -9.91 -6.61 16.29
N PHE A 56 -8.86 -6.37 15.48
CA PHE A 56 -7.60 -7.09 15.59
C PHE A 56 -6.96 -6.96 16.98
N GLN A 57 -6.88 -5.73 17.51
CA GLN A 57 -6.30 -5.46 18.82
C GLN A 57 -7.07 -6.16 19.94
N SER A 58 -8.40 -6.11 19.88
CA SER A 58 -9.29 -6.82 20.81
C SER A 58 -9.05 -8.33 20.76
N GLN A 59 -9.02 -8.93 19.57
CA GLN A 59 -8.76 -10.37 19.39
C GLN A 59 -7.38 -10.81 19.87
N LYS A 60 -6.39 -9.92 19.83
CA LYS A 60 -5.02 -10.18 20.28
C LYS A 60 -4.77 -9.79 21.74
N ASN A 61 -5.78 -9.28 22.45
CA ASN A 61 -5.66 -8.72 23.80
C ASN A 61 -4.52 -7.70 23.92
N LEU A 62 -4.34 -6.87 22.89
CA LEU A 62 -3.32 -5.82 22.87
C LEU A 62 -3.85 -4.60 23.61
N ASN A 63 -3.03 -4.05 24.51
CA ASN A 63 -3.34 -2.77 25.14
C ASN A 63 -3.19 -1.65 24.13
N LYS A 64 -4.29 -0.96 23.83
CA LYS A 64 -4.27 0.13 22.88
C LYS A 64 -3.54 1.35 23.48
N THR A 65 -2.36 1.66 22.95
CA THR A 65 -1.58 2.83 23.39
C THR A 65 -2.15 4.14 22.86
N ARG A 66 -2.92 4.11 21.75
CA ARG A 66 -3.52 5.28 21.10
C ARG A 66 -5.03 5.15 20.98
N LYS A 67 -5.78 6.25 21.14
CA LYS A 67 -7.24 6.22 20.93
C LYS A 67 -7.60 5.94 19.47
N THR A 68 -6.81 6.47 18.54
CA THR A 68 -7.05 6.39 17.09
C THR A 68 -5.85 5.82 16.36
N THR A 69 -6.13 5.04 15.31
CA THR A 69 -5.11 4.52 14.38
C THR A 69 -4.30 5.66 13.78
N PHE A 70 -2.99 5.46 13.70
CA PHE A 70 -2.09 6.46 13.14
C PHE A 70 -1.95 6.28 11.63
N TRP A 71 -2.46 7.26 10.89
CA TRP A 71 -2.33 7.32 9.43
C TRP A 71 -1.08 8.10 9.07
N LYS A 72 -0.06 7.40 8.57
CA LYS A 72 1.19 8.03 8.17
C LYS A 72 1.05 8.58 6.75
N ALA A 73 1.28 9.89 6.61
CA ALA A 73 1.37 10.53 5.32
C ALA A 73 2.60 10.00 4.56
N VAL A 74 2.37 9.38 3.41
CA VAL A 74 3.42 8.85 2.54
C VAL A 74 3.57 9.73 1.31
N LYS A 75 4.78 10.18 1.04
CA LYS A 75 5.15 10.80 -0.24
C LYS A 75 5.66 9.70 -1.17
N CYS A 76 4.76 9.10 -1.92
CA CYS A 76 5.09 8.13 -2.97
C CYS A 76 5.17 8.81 -4.35
N HIS A 77 5.67 8.07 -5.35
CA HIS A 77 5.68 8.54 -6.73
C HIS A 77 4.27 8.97 -7.16
N PHE A 78 4.15 10.04 -7.94
CA PHE A 78 2.83 10.49 -8.39
C PHE A 78 2.60 10.12 -9.85
N GLN A 79 1.35 9.84 -10.19
CA GLN A 79 0.95 9.65 -11.57
C GLN A 79 0.66 10.99 -12.25
N VAL A 80 0.99 11.09 -13.53
CA VAL A 80 0.73 12.29 -14.34
C VAL A 80 -0.54 12.10 -15.14
N GLY A 81 -0.75 10.89 -15.68
CA GLY A 81 -1.95 10.48 -16.37
C GLY A 81 -3.06 9.98 -15.43
N THR A 82 -4.14 9.47 -16.02
CA THR A 82 -5.35 9.07 -15.30
C THR A 82 -5.51 7.55 -15.12
N ILE A 83 -4.83 6.75 -15.94
CA ILE A 83 -5.09 5.29 -16.05
C ILE A 83 -3.98 4.39 -15.48
N GLU A 84 -2.92 4.99 -14.97
CA GLU A 84 -1.69 4.26 -14.61
C GLU A 84 -1.61 3.82 -13.15
N CYS A 85 -2.63 4.15 -12.34
CA CYS A 85 -2.69 3.82 -10.90
C CYS A 85 -2.41 2.34 -10.60
N GLY A 86 -2.92 1.41 -11.42
CA GLY A 86 -2.64 -0.02 -11.28
C GLY A 86 -1.16 -0.36 -11.44
N TYR A 87 -0.47 0.24 -12.42
CA TYR A 87 0.96 0.02 -12.63
C TYR A 87 1.81 0.60 -11.50
N TYR A 88 1.41 1.77 -10.96
CA TYR A 88 2.05 2.33 -9.77
C TYR A 88 1.92 1.39 -8.58
N VAL A 89 0.72 0.86 -8.32
CA VAL A 89 0.49 -0.10 -7.23
C VAL A 89 1.32 -1.37 -7.41
N MET A 90 1.37 -1.93 -8.61
CA MET A 90 2.22 -3.08 -8.92
C MET A 90 3.71 -2.77 -8.68
N ARG A 91 4.18 -1.60 -9.11
CA ARG A 91 5.57 -1.16 -8.90
C ARG A 91 5.89 -0.99 -7.43
N TYR A 92 4.99 -0.38 -6.64
CA TYR A 92 5.14 -0.26 -5.19
C TYR A 92 5.29 -1.63 -4.54
N MET A 93 4.41 -2.58 -4.87
CA MET A 93 4.51 -3.94 -4.31
C MET A 93 5.83 -4.62 -4.67
N ARG A 94 6.27 -4.53 -5.93
CA ARG A 94 7.55 -5.07 -6.39
C ARG A 94 8.71 -4.47 -5.60
N GLU A 95 8.77 -3.14 -5.48
CA GLU A 95 9.84 -2.43 -4.77
C GLU A 95 9.83 -2.71 -3.26
N SER A 96 8.65 -2.91 -2.69
CA SER A 96 8.46 -3.23 -1.28
C SER A 96 8.81 -4.68 -0.91
N VAL A 97 8.59 -5.64 -1.81
CA VAL A 97 8.86 -7.08 -1.55
C VAL A 97 10.28 -7.47 -1.97
N SER A 98 10.84 -6.84 -2.99
CA SER A 98 12.16 -7.24 -3.53
C SER A 98 13.35 -6.80 -2.67
N LYS A 99 13.14 -5.88 -1.74
CA LYS A 99 14.17 -5.40 -0.82
C LYS A 99 13.82 -5.94 0.55
N ASP A 100 14.73 -6.66 1.20
CA ASP A 100 14.61 -7.14 2.59
C ASP A 100 14.55 -5.99 3.64
N THR A 101 14.26 -4.77 3.19
CA THR A 101 14.02 -3.57 3.98
C THR A 101 12.53 -3.43 4.25
N ASN A 102 12.19 -2.72 5.33
CA ASN A 102 10.80 -2.36 5.61
C ASN A 102 10.15 -1.77 4.34
N ILE A 103 9.09 -2.40 3.83
CA ILE A 103 8.17 -1.97 2.73
C ILE A 103 8.01 -0.44 2.64
N ILE A 104 8.02 0.17 3.82
CA ILE A 104 7.81 1.58 4.14
C ILE A 104 9.02 2.46 3.76
N THR A 105 10.28 2.05 3.93
CA THR A 105 11.42 2.99 3.78
C THR A 105 11.80 3.29 2.35
N ASP A 106 11.62 2.36 1.41
CA ASP A 106 12.08 2.52 0.02
C ASP A 106 11.09 3.25 -0.89
N VAL A 107 9.78 3.13 -0.59
CA VAL A 107 8.70 3.75 -1.36
C VAL A 107 8.32 5.13 -0.80
N ILE A 108 8.70 5.41 0.45
CA ILE A 108 8.46 6.69 1.11
C ILE A 108 9.56 7.70 0.77
N ASP A 109 9.13 8.93 0.47
CA ASP A 109 9.92 10.12 0.15
C ASP A 109 10.41 10.24 -1.31
N ARG A 110 9.73 9.54 -2.21
CA ARG A 110 9.89 9.74 -3.66
C ARG A 110 8.88 10.78 -4.12
N ARG A 111 9.36 11.92 -4.64
CA ARG A 111 8.47 13.02 -5.07
C ARG A 111 8.16 13.04 -6.55
N ASN A 112 8.92 12.33 -7.38
CA ASN A 112 8.80 12.36 -8.84
C ASN A 112 7.79 11.33 -9.34
N SER A 113 7.36 11.45 -10.59
CA SER A 113 6.64 10.39 -11.28
C SER A 113 7.60 9.30 -11.74
N TYR A 114 7.10 8.08 -11.96
CA TYR A 114 7.87 7.10 -12.71
C TYR A 114 7.97 7.57 -14.17
N SER A 115 9.10 7.27 -14.80
CA SER A 115 9.26 7.41 -16.24
C SER A 115 8.43 6.36 -16.98
N GLN A 116 8.17 6.61 -18.26
CA GLN A 116 7.49 5.64 -19.12
C GLN A 116 8.24 4.30 -19.17
N LEU A 117 9.58 4.35 -19.22
CA LEU A 117 10.44 3.16 -19.20
C LEU A 117 10.24 2.33 -17.92
N GLU A 118 10.22 2.96 -16.75
CA GLU A 118 10.02 2.27 -15.47
C GLU A 118 8.63 1.61 -15.37
N LEU A 119 7.61 2.22 -15.97
CA LEU A 119 6.27 1.62 -16.05
C LEU A 119 6.24 0.47 -17.07
N ASP A 120 6.95 0.61 -18.19
CA ASP A 120 7.03 -0.43 -19.21
C ASP A 120 7.78 -1.67 -18.72
N GLU A 121 8.77 -1.53 -17.84
CA GLU A 121 9.38 -2.67 -17.14
C GLU A 121 8.34 -3.55 -16.45
N ILE A 122 7.38 -2.94 -15.74
CA ILE A 122 6.30 -3.67 -15.07
C ILE A 122 5.36 -4.31 -16.08
N ARG A 123 5.00 -3.59 -17.15
CA ARG A 123 4.11 -4.12 -18.19
C ARG A 123 4.71 -5.35 -18.87
N VAL A 124 5.98 -5.29 -19.24
CA VAL A 124 6.69 -6.38 -19.89
C VAL A 124 6.83 -7.57 -18.94
N GLU A 125 7.25 -7.33 -17.69
CA GLU A 125 7.37 -8.40 -16.68
C GLU A 125 6.05 -9.16 -16.49
N TRP A 126 4.92 -8.44 -16.37
CA TRP A 126 3.60 -9.05 -16.25
C TRP A 126 3.15 -9.76 -17.51
N ALA A 127 3.38 -9.18 -18.69
CA ALA A 127 3.05 -9.80 -19.96
C ALA A 127 3.81 -11.11 -20.17
N GLU A 128 5.12 -11.12 -19.90
CA GLU A 128 5.97 -12.31 -19.96
C GLU A 128 5.56 -13.37 -18.94
N PHE A 129 5.15 -12.98 -17.73
CA PHE A 129 4.64 -13.91 -16.73
C PHE A 129 3.34 -14.57 -17.20
N LEU A 130 2.36 -13.78 -17.66
CA LEU A 130 1.07 -14.30 -18.15
C LEU A 130 1.23 -15.15 -19.41
N ALA A 131 2.18 -14.81 -20.28
CA ALA A 131 2.49 -15.58 -21.48
C ALA A 131 2.89 -17.04 -21.20
N ARG A 132 3.33 -17.37 -19.97
CA ARG A 132 3.66 -18.74 -19.56
C ARG A 132 2.44 -19.62 -19.31
N TYR A 133 1.25 -19.04 -19.26
CA TYR A 133 -0.01 -19.71 -18.92
C TYR A 133 -1.03 -19.73 -20.06
N ILE A 134 -0.65 -19.24 -21.24
CA ILE A 134 -1.43 -19.29 -22.49
C ILE A 134 -0.71 -20.17 -23.50
#